data_AF-A0A2V6JJK4-F1
#
_entry.id   AF-A0A2V6JJK4-F1
#
_cell.length_a   1.000
_cell.length_b   1.000
_cell.length_c   1.000
_cell.angle_alpha   90.00
_cell.angle_beta   90.00
_cell.angle_gamma   90.00
#
_symmetry.space_group_name_H-M   'P 1'
#
loop_
_entity.id
_entity.type
_entity.pdbx_description
1 polymer ?
#
loop_
_entity_poly.entity_id
_entity_poly.type
_entity_poly.pdbx_seq_one_letter_code
_entity_poly.pdbx_strand_id
1 'polypeptide(L)'
;MTIFAAGFGVTLSIFARTNRFNLVECACLSWLLGSGIISLLLWIGGTFCSGLVLQAVVTIACLVLAIFGWREKQKAAARSHFSTPKNLVEWVLATIVAVEVAILFFVAFKHTLGWDGLLNWEIKARYAFFNGGVIPASYYSSAGRAFSHPEYPLGIPFTELWLYLWMGEPNQFWVKIIFPLFYAACAPLLAILTARLSGKRWLGLLVASLFAFVPSVSASPGGIVVGYVDVPLGVFYLAALGYLLCWFKDNARSSLIVFAACAALLPWIKTEGVILFLVLVLLGVSLSVIKHRTTQFLVSILPGVIVLLAWRVYLKLIHVWPHSDFSPPGLGLLRHNLGRLLDIAGILLSELSEPAHWSIFWLLAAVAVVYLLASRKFEKIAVAFAVLLPIVLYSLIYLFSTWPSYTAHMTSSLPRLLLHVTPAAWLAIGLALSPPGAQTKTLEPKLG
;
A
#
# COMPACT_ATOMS: atom_id res chain seq x y z
N MET A 1 18.37 8.49 -0.69
CA MET A 1 18.78 8.21 -2.09
C MET A 1 18.83 6.72 -2.42
N THR A 2 19.42 5.87 -1.57
CA THR A 2 19.54 4.41 -1.80
C THR A 2 18.21 3.64 -1.86
N ILE A 3 17.18 4.07 -1.11
CA ILE A 3 15.79 3.55 -1.23
C ILE A 3 15.32 3.68 -2.69
N PHE A 4 15.35 4.89 -3.23
CA PHE A 4 14.98 5.16 -4.62
C PHE A 4 15.88 4.41 -5.60
N ALA A 5 17.19 4.31 -5.36
CA ALA A 5 18.11 3.61 -6.24
C ALA A 5 17.75 2.12 -6.39
N ALA A 6 17.50 1.43 -5.28
CA ALA A 6 17.11 0.02 -5.29
C ALA A 6 15.77 -0.20 -6.01
N GLY A 7 14.75 0.60 -5.65
CA GLY A 7 13.45 0.50 -6.29
C GLY A 7 13.48 0.90 -7.76
N PHE A 8 14.29 1.88 -8.14
CA PHE A 8 14.49 2.29 -9.54
C PHE A 8 15.13 1.17 -10.35
N GLY A 9 16.18 0.54 -9.81
CA GLY A 9 16.80 -0.63 -10.42
C GLY A 9 15.79 -1.73 -10.72
N VAL A 10 15.04 -2.17 -9.72
CA VAL A 10 14.03 -3.22 -9.89
C VAL A 10 12.91 -2.79 -10.85
N THR A 11 12.41 -1.56 -10.71
CA THR A 11 11.36 -1.04 -11.59
C THR A 11 11.81 -0.99 -13.05
N LEU A 12 13.04 -0.53 -13.31
CA LEU A 12 13.63 -0.54 -14.64
C LEU A 12 13.78 -1.96 -15.18
N SER A 13 14.24 -2.94 -14.38
CA SER A 13 14.32 -4.33 -14.83
C SER A 13 12.96 -4.90 -15.24
N ILE A 14 11.89 -4.52 -14.54
CA ILE A 14 10.52 -4.96 -14.87
C ILE A 14 10.06 -4.36 -16.20
N PHE A 15 10.29 -3.06 -16.42
CA PHE A 15 9.85 -2.35 -17.62
C PHE A 15 10.83 -2.36 -18.79
N ALA A 16 12.08 -2.81 -18.61
CA ALA A 16 13.06 -2.87 -19.69
C ALA A 16 12.49 -3.65 -20.88
N ARG A 17 11.73 -4.71 -20.61
CA ARG A 17 11.10 -5.57 -21.62
C ARG A 17 9.91 -4.96 -22.35
N THR A 18 9.38 -3.81 -21.91
CA THR A 18 8.24 -3.15 -22.55
C THR A 18 8.64 -2.08 -23.57
N ASN A 19 9.94 -1.87 -23.81
CA ASN A 19 10.56 -0.86 -24.70
C ASN A 19 10.23 0.61 -24.37
N ARG A 20 9.15 0.89 -23.65
CA ARG A 20 8.76 2.21 -23.16
C ARG A 20 8.24 2.11 -21.74
N PHE A 21 8.57 3.12 -20.93
CA PHE A 21 8.05 3.27 -19.57
C PHE A 21 7.84 4.74 -19.21
N ASN A 22 6.86 5.00 -18.34
CA ASN A 22 6.54 6.33 -17.87
C ASN A 22 7.45 6.69 -16.68
N LEU A 23 8.11 7.85 -16.73
CA LEU A 23 9.02 8.29 -15.66
C LEU A 23 8.31 8.52 -14.32
N VAL A 24 7.09 9.06 -14.33
CA VAL A 24 6.30 9.31 -13.11
C VAL A 24 5.90 7.97 -12.47
N GLU A 25 5.40 7.04 -13.28
CA GLU A 25 5.08 5.67 -12.86
C GLU A 25 6.31 4.98 -12.26
N CYS A 26 7.45 5.12 -12.95
CA CYS A 26 8.72 4.58 -12.51
C CYS A 26 9.16 5.17 -11.17
N ALA A 27 9.08 6.49 -10.98
CA ALA A 27 9.42 7.14 -9.71
C ALA A 27 8.52 6.67 -8.56
N CYS A 28 7.21 6.56 -8.79
CA CYS A 28 6.26 6.09 -7.78
C CYS A 28 6.55 4.65 -7.37
N LEU A 29 6.73 3.74 -8.34
CA LEU A 29 7.10 2.36 -8.06
C LEU A 29 8.50 2.22 -7.45
N SER A 30 9.43 3.10 -7.80
CA SER A 30 10.76 3.13 -7.20
C SER A 30 10.69 3.44 -5.70
N TRP A 31 9.78 4.31 -5.29
CA TRP A 31 9.54 4.54 -3.87
C TRP A 31 8.97 3.30 -3.18
N LEU A 32 7.87 2.74 -3.70
CA LEU A 32 7.19 1.59 -3.10
C LEU A 32 8.09 0.34 -3.03
N LEU A 33 8.71 -0.04 -4.14
CA LEU A 33 9.57 -1.21 -4.18
C LEU A 33 10.87 -0.94 -3.41
N GLY A 34 11.39 0.29 -3.45
CA GLY A 34 12.57 0.67 -2.69
C GLY A 34 12.40 0.51 -1.18
N SER A 35 11.27 0.97 -0.63
CA SER A 35 10.97 0.83 0.81
C SER A 35 10.78 -0.64 1.22
N GLY A 36 10.13 -1.43 0.36
CA GLY A 36 10.00 -2.88 0.58
C GLY A 36 11.34 -3.61 0.52
N ILE A 37 12.16 -3.34 -0.50
CA ILE A 37 13.46 -3.98 -0.69
C ILE A 37 14.39 -3.65 0.48
N ILE A 38 14.48 -2.38 0.87
CA ILE A 38 15.44 -1.98 1.90
C ILE A 38 15.08 -2.56 3.27
N SER A 39 13.78 -2.60 3.59
CA SER A 39 13.31 -3.19 4.85
C SER A 39 13.53 -4.70 4.88
N LEU A 40 13.28 -5.41 3.78
CA LEU A 40 13.59 -6.83 3.68
C LEU A 40 15.10 -7.10 3.75
N LEU A 41 15.94 -6.28 3.10
CA LEU A 41 17.39 -6.42 3.14
C LEU A 41 17.96 -6.14 4.54
N LEU A 42 17.44 -5.15 5.25
CA LEU A 42 17.83 -4.88 6.64
C LEU A 42 17.43 -6.04 7.56
N TRP A 43 16.23 -6.61 7.38
CA TRP A 43 15.78 -7.75 8.16
C TRP A 43 16.57 -9.02 7.90
N ILE A 44 16.78 -9.38 6.63
CA ILE A 44 17.56 -10.56 6.26
C ILE A 44 19.04 -10.36 6.59
N GLY A 45 19.62 -9.20 6.28
CA GLY A 45 21.02 -8.90 6.57
C GLY A 45 21.30 -8.83 8.07
N GLY A 46 20.34 -8.34 8.85
CA GLY A 46 20.41 -8.21 10.30
C GLY A 46 20.51 -9.53 11.05
N THR A 47 20.24 -10.67 10.40
CA THR A 47 20.49 -12.00 11.00
C THR A 47 21.96 -12.40 10.93
N PHE A 48 22.75 -11.78 10.04
CA PHE A 48 24.15 -12.14 9.79
C PHE A 48 25.14 -11.10 10.29
N CYS A 49 24.77 -9.81 10.24
CA CYS A 49 25.66 -8.72 10.59
C CYS A 49 24.90 -7.53 11.19
N SER A 50 25.61 -6.65 11.86
CA SER A 50 25.08 -5.44 12.48
C SER A 50 26.04 -4.26 12.32
N GLY A 51 25.60 -3.08 12.74
CA GLY A 51 26.35 -1.82 12.69
C GLY A 51 26.69 -1.38 11.27
N LEU A 52 27.90 -0.83 11.11
CA LEU A 52 28.39 -0.33 9.82
C LEU A 52 28.48 -1.42 8.75
N VAL A 53 28.71 -2.68 9.13
CA VAL A 53 28.78 -3.81 8.18
C VAL A 53 27.41 -4.03 7.54
N LEU A 54 26.35 -4.08 8.35
CA LEU A 54 24.98 -4.21 7.84
C LEU A 54 24.61 -3.05 6.91
N GLN A 55 24.90 -1.82 7.33
CA GLN A 55 24.65 -0.63 6.53
C GLN A 55 25.39 -0.67 5.18
N ALA A 56 26.66 -1.09 5.18
CA ALA A 56 27.46 -1.23 3.96
C ALA A 56 26.91 -2.33 3.04
N VAL A 57 26.59 -3.51 3.57
CA VAL A 57 26.03 -4.63 2.80
C VAL A 57 24.72 -4.24 2.12
N VAL A 58 23.79 -3.63 2.87
CA VAL A 58 22.51 -3.17 2.32
C VAL A 58 22.72 -2.07 1.27
N THR A 59 23.64 -1.14 1.51
CA THR A 59 23.99 -0.09 0.54
C THR A 59 24.49 -0.68 -0.77
N ILE A 60 25.45 -1.61 -0.69
CA ILE A 60 26.02 -2.29 -1.86
C ILE A 60 24.92 -3.04 -2.62
N ALA A 61 24.06 -3.78 -1.92
CA ALA A 61 22.93 -4.47 -2.55
C ALA A 61 22.00 -3.50 -3.30
N CYS A 62 21.65 -2.35 -2.70
CA CYS A 62 20.85 -1.31 -3.35
C CYS A 62 21.53 -0.76 -4.62
N LEU A 63 22.85 -0.51 -4.58
CA LEU A 63 23.61 -0.01 -5.72
C LEU A 63 23.71 -1.07 -6.83
N VAL A 64 23.92 -2.34 -6.48
CA VAL A 64 23.95 -3.45 -7.44
C VAL A 64 22.61 -3.57 -8.16
N LEU A 65 21.48 -3.48 -7.44
CA LEU A 65 20.15 -3.46 -8.05
C LEU A 65 19.96 -2.28 -9.01
N ALA A 66 20.39 -1.08 -8.60
CA ALA A 66 20.33 0.12 -9.45
C ALA A 66 21.14 -0.04 -10.75
N ILE A 67 22.39 -0.50 -10.63
CA ILE A 67 23.28 -0.75 -11.78
C ILE A 67 22.71 -1.83 -12.70
N PHE A 68 22.19 -2.92 -12.12
CA PHE A 68 21.58 -4.00 -12.88
C PHE A 68 20.36 -3.52 -13.68
N GLY A 69 19.44 -2.81 -13.03
CA GLY A 69 18.28 -2.23 -13.70
C GLY A 69 18.64 -1.25 -14.80
N TRP A 70 19.66 -0.42 -14.57
CA TRP A 70 20.17 0.49 -15.59
C TRP A 70 20.77 -0.24 -16.80
N ARG A 71 21.56 -1.30 -16.56
CA ARG A 71 22.12 -2.13 -17.64
C ARG A 71 21.03 -2.83 -18.44
N GLU A 72 20.00 -3.37 -17.78
CA GLU A 72 18.86 -3.99 -18.48
C GLU A 72 18.08 -2.97 -19.32
N LYS A 73 17.88 -1.75 -18.81
CA LYS A 73 17.31 -0.64 -19.59
C LYS A 73 18.15 -0.33 -20.84
N GLN A 74 19.47 -0.25 -20.71
CA GLN A 74 20.38 0.03 -21.83
C GLN A 74 20.33 -1.09 -22.88
N LYS A 75 20.42 -2.36 -22.46
CA LYS A 75 20.34 -3.52 -23.36
C LYS A 75 19.04 -3.58 -24.14
N ALA A 76 17.91 -3.29 -23.48
CA ALA A 76 16.60 -3.30 -24.12
C ALA A 76 16.30 -2.01 -24.94
N ALA A 77 17.23 -1.05 -24.97
CA ALA A 77 17.03 0.27 -25.57
C ALA A 77 15.72 0.94 -25.10
N ALA A 78 15.33 0.69 -23.85
CA ALA A 78 14.04 1.12 -23.33
C ALA A 78 13.98 2.64 -23.17
N ARG A 79 13.02 3.27 -23.83
CA ARG A 79 12.86 4.73 -23.84
C ARG A 79 11.94 5.17 -22.71
N SER A 80 12.43 6.08 -21.88
CA SER A 80 11.60 6.80 -20.94
C SER A 80 10.74 7.82 -21.67
N HIS A 81 9.47 7.95 -21.28
CA HIS A 81 8.62 9.06 -21.68
C HIS A 81 8.05 9.73 -20.44
N PHE A 82 7.79 11.03 -20.56
CA PHE A 82 7.08 11.80 -19.56
C PHE A 82 5.66 12.05 -20.08
N SER A 83 4.64 11.62 -19.32
CA SER A 83 3.25 11.85 -19.72
C SER A 83 2.87 13.29 -19.40
N THR A 84 3.03 14.19 -20.37
CA THR A 84 2.62 15.58 -20.23
C THR A 84 1.10 15.74 -20.34
N PRO A 85 0.49 16.64 -19.54
CA PRO A 85 -0.86 17.13 -19.78
C PRO A 85 -1.01 17.68 -21.20
N LYS A 86 -2.15 17.40 -21.85
CA LYS A 86 -2.41 17.79 -23.26
C LYS A 86 -3.26 19.05 -23.43
N ASN A 87 -4.02 19.43 -22.42
CA ASN A 87 -4.95 20.55 -22.47
C ASN A 87 -4.97 21.30 -21.14
N LEU A 88 -5.62 22.47 -21.12
CA LEU A 88 -5.68 23.34 -19.94
C LEU A 88 -6.26 22.64 -18.71
N VAL A 89 -7.31 21.83 -18.87
CA VAL A 89 -7.94 21.09 -17.76
C VAL A 89 -6.95 20.10 -17.14
N GLU A 90 -6.24 19.32 -17.96
CA GLU A 90 -5.21 18.40 -17.47
C GLU A 90 -4.06 19.14 -16.78
N TRP A 91 -3.66 20.32 -17.28
CA TRP A 91 -2.64 21.14 -16.62
C TRP A 91 -3.09 21.64 -15.25
N VAL A 92 -4.31 22.19 -15.16
CA VAL A 92 -4.88 22.67 -13.89
C VAL A 92 -4.94 21.52 -12.87
N LEU A 93 -5.46 20.35 -13.26
CA LEU A 93 -5.55 19.21 -12.36
C LEU A 93 -4.17 18.68 -11.94
N ALA A 94 -3.20 18.62 -12.87
CA ALA A 94 -1.83 18.21 -12.55
C ALA A 94 -1.14 19.21 -11.59
N THR A 95 -1.37 20.51 -11.77
CA THR A 95 -0.88 21.56 -10.87
C THR A 95 -1.52 21.42 -9.48
N ILE A 96 -2.82 21.16 -9.40
CA ILE A 96 -3.52 20.91 -8.12
C ILE A 96 -2.86 19.73 -7.38
N VAL A 97 -2.66 18.59 -8.04
CA VAL A 97 -1.98 17.43 -7.43
C VAL A 97 -0.55 17.78 -6.98
N ALA A 98 0.20 18.55 -7.77
CA ALA A 98 1.56 18.97 -7.38
C ALA A 98 1.55 19.90 -6.15
N VAL A 99 0.60 20.83 -6.08
CA VAL A 99 0.42 21.74 -4.95
C VAL A 99 -0.02 20.97 -3.70
N GLU A 100 -0.94 20.00 -3.83
CA GLU A 100 -1.34 19.12 -2.71
C GLU A 100 -0.17 18.36 -2.13
N VAL A 101 0.67 17.76 -2.99
CA VAL A 101 1.89 17.09 -2.53
C VAL A 101 2.74 18.07 -1.72
N ALA A 102 3.03 19.26 -2.26
CA ALA A 102 3.82 20.27 -1.56
C ALA A 102 3.21 20.70 -0.22
N ILE A 103 1.88 20.90 -0.17
CA ILE A 103 1.16 21.24 1.07
C ILE A 103 1.27 20.11 2.09
N LEU A 104 1.08 18.85 1.69
CA LEU A 104 1.16 17.72 2.60
C LEU A 104 2.57 17.51 3.14
N PHE A 105 3.61 17.76 2.34
CA PHE A 105 4.98 17.84 2.85
C PHE A 105 5.10 18.93 3.92
N PHE A 106 4.64 20.15 3.62
CA PHE A 106 4.70 21.26 4.58
C PHE A 106 3.96 20.95 5.89
N VAL A 107 2.74 20.42 5.80
CA VAL A 107 1.90 20.06 6.96
C VAL A 107 2.54 18.91 7.75
N ALA A 108 3.06 17.87 7.11
CA ALA A 108 3.77 16.78 7.79
C ALA A 108 4.99 17.28 8.58
N PHE A 109 5.69 18.32 8.11
CA PHE A 109 6.78 18.93 8.87
C PHE A 109 6.29 19.72 10.10
N LYS A 110 5.06 20.24 10.09
CA LYS A 110 4.46 20.97 11.21
C LYS A 110 3.89 20.06 12.31
N HIS A 111 3.42 18.87 11.95
CA HIS A 111 2.88 17.91 12.92
C HIS A 111 3.95 17.00 13.52
N THR A 112 3.77 16.54 14.75
CA THR A 112 4.56 15.45 15.33
C THR A 112 4.04 14.11 14.81
N LEU A 113 4.84 13.05 14.98
CA LEU A 113 4.32 11.70 14.83
C LEU A 113 3.15 11.52 15.81
N GLY A 114 2.04 10.97 15.33
CA GLY A 114 0.93 10.59 16.19
C GLY A 114 1.29 9.35 17.01
N TRP A 115 0.42 9.00 17.94
CA TRP A 115 0.67 7.94 18.92
C TRP A 115 1.00 6.58 18.30
N ASP A 116 0.25 6.15 17.28
CA ASP A 116 0.51 4.89 16.57
C ASP A 116 1.84 4.95 15.80
N GLY A 117 2.07 6.07 15.09
CA GLY A 117 3.33 6.48 14.48
C GLY A 117 4.53 6.23 15.37
N LEU A 118 4.44 6.76 16.59
CA LEU A 118 5.50 6.71 17.58
C LEU A 118 5.67 5.31 18.19
N LEU A 119 4.57 4.71 18.67
CA LEU A 119 4.64 3.53 19.54
C LEU A 119 4.62 2.20 18.82
N ASN A 120 4.18 2.14 17.57
CA ASN A 120 4.16 0.89 16.81
C ASN A 120 5.28 0.83 15.76
N TRP A 121 5.68 1.99 15.25
CA TRP A 121 6.57 2.09 14.10
C TRP A 121 7.94 2.68 14.47
N GLU A 122 7.97 3.94 14.91
CA GLU A 122 9.23 4.66 15.19
C GLU A 122 10.02 4.04 16.34
N ILE A 123 9.34 3.55 17.38
CA ILE A 123 10.03 2.92 18.51
C ILE A 123 10.85 1.71 18.05
N LYS A 124 10.37 0.92 17.08
CA LYS A 124 11.09 -0.25 16.54
C LYS A 124 12.30 0.18 15.73
N ALA A 125 12.16 1.23 14.92
CA ALA A 125 13.26 1.83 14.18
C ALA A 125 14.36 2.32 15.13
N ARG A 126 13.97 2.98 16.23
CA ARG A 126 14.88 3.48 17.27
C ARG A 126 15.58 2.33 18.01
N TYR A 127 14.85 1.29 18.41
CA TYR A 127 15.43 0.09 19.02
C TYR A 127 16.45 -0.55 18.10
N ALA A 128 16.11 -0.73 16.82
CA ALA A 128 17.03 -1.28 15.84
C ALA A 128 18.28 -0.39 15.69
N PHE A 129 18.10 0.92 15.59
CA PHE A 129 19.21 1.88 15.44
C PHE A 129 20.23 1.76 16.58
N PHE A 130 19.79 1.80 17.83
CA PHE A 130 20.67 1.67 18.99
C PHE A 130 21.33 0.29 19.15
N ASN A 131 20.85 -0.71 18.41
CA ASN A 131 21.38 -2.07 18.40
C ASN A 131 22.01 -2.43 17.04
N GLY A 132 22.58 -1.43 16.34
CA GLY A 132 23.32 -1.66 15.10
C GLY A 132 22.45 -2.12 13.93
N GLY A 133 21.21 -1.65 13.85
CA GLY A 133 20.26 -2.01 12.80
C GLY A 133 19.48 -3.30 13.03
N VAL A 134 19.56 -3.92 14.22
CA VAL A 134 18.87 -5.16 14.56
C VAL A 134 18.00 -4.96 15.79
N ILE A 135 16.75 -5.45 15.77
CA ILE A 135 15.90 -5.41 16.97
C ILE A 135 16.30 -6.57 17.90
N PRO A 136 16.65 -6.31 19.17
CA PRO A 136 17.03 -7.38 20.10
C PRO A 136 15.85 -8.31 20.38
N ALA A 137 16.12 -9.62 20.55
CA ALA A 137 15.08 -10.62 20.81
C ALA A 137 14.23 -10.31 22.06
N SER A 138 14.84 -9.68 23.08
CA SER A 138 14.15 -9.25 24.29
C SER A 138 13.05 -8.20 24.04
N TYR A 139 13.10 -7.45 22.95
CA TYR A 139 12.01 -6.55 22.56
C TYR A 139 10.73 -7.34 22.27
N TYR A 140 10.85 -8.47 21.58
CA TYR A 140 9.71 -9.27 21.13
C TYR A 140 9.09 -10.10 22.25
N SER A 141 9.90 -10.62 23.16
CA SER A 141 9.45 -11.51 24.24
C SER A 141 9.02 -10.77 25.51
N SER A 142 9.26 -9.46 25.60
CA SER A 142 8.93 -8.67 26.80
C SER A 142 7.45 -8.28 26.86
N ALA A 143 6.76 -8.70 27.94
CA ALA A 143 5.41 -8.26 28.25
C ALA A 143 5.28 -6.72 28.34
N GLY A 144 6.33 -6.04 28.81
CA GLY A 144 6.39 -4.57 28.89
C GLY A 144 6.44 -3.88 27.52
N ARG A 145 6.51 -4.63 26.42
CA ARG A 145 6.47 -4.12 25.04
C ARG A 145 5.21 -4.50 24.28
N ALA A 146 4.26 -5.20 24.91
CA ALA A 146 3.03 -5.64 24.25
C ALA A 146 2.24 -4.48 23.61
N PHE A 147 2.26 -3.28 24.24
CA PHE A 147 1.59 -2.08 23.72
C PHE A 147 2.09 -1.60 22.35
N SER A 148 3.28 -2.04 21.92
CA SER A 148 3.94 -1.62 20.67
C SER A 148 3.71 -2.59 19.50
N HIS A 149 2.82 -3.57 19.70
CA HIS A 149 2.54 -4.64 18.75
C HIS A 149 3.83 -5.26 18.18
N PRO A 150 4.66 -5.94 19.00
CA PRO A 150 5.95 -6.49 18.55
C PRO A 150 5.82 -7.44 17.35
N GLU A 151 4.65 -8.06 17.15
CA GLU A 151 4.29 -8.91 16.03
C GLU A 151 4.08 -8.16 14.69
N TYR A 152 3.89 -6.84 14.73
CA TYR A 152 3.74 -6.05 13.52
C TYR A 152 5.02 -6.11 12.67
N PRO A 153 4.89 -6.34 11.36
CA PRO A 153 5.99 -6.39 10.40
C PRO A 153 6.91 -5.16 10.41
N LEU A 154 8.12 -5.33 9.89
CA LEU A 154 9.19 -4.33 9.95
C LEU A 154 9.29 -3.45 8.70
N GLY A 155 8.33 -3.52 7.78
CA GLY A 155 8.38 -2.78 6.51
C GLY A 155 8.60 -1.27 6.69
N ILE A 156 7.70 -0.59 7.39
CA ILE A 156 7.87 0.84 7.68
C ILE A 156 8.97 1.10 8.72
N PRO A 157 9.02 0.39 9.88
CA PRO A 157 10.10 0.57 10.85
C PRO A 157 11.51 0.51 10.26
N PHE A 158 11.75 -0.37 9.28
CA PHE A 158 13.08 -0.50 8.68
C PHE A 158 13.32 0.50 7.54
N THR A 159 12.25 1.06 6.96
CA THR A 159 12.37 2.24 6.10
C THR A 159 12.80 3.46 6.93
N GLU A 160 12.24 3.62 8.13
CA GLU A 160 12.62 4.65 9.10
C GLU A 160 14.05 4.47 9.62
N LEU A 161 14.38 3.24 10.06
CA LEU A 161 15.73 2.86 10.49
C LEU A 161 16.78 3.22 9.45
N TRP A 162 16.48 3.01 8.18
CA TRP A 162 17.43 3.33 7.12
C TRP A 162 17.80 4.81 7.10
N LEU A 163 16.83 5.71 7.32
CA LEU A 163 17.13 7.13 7.45
C LEU A 163 17.99 7.40 8.68
N TYR A 164 17.69 6.77 9.82
CA TYR A 164 18.48 6.91 11.05
C TYR A 164 19.93 6.48 10.86
N LEU A 165 20.19 5.36 10.18
CA LEU A 165 21.55 4.88 9.90
C LEU A 165 22.37 5.89 9.06
N TRP A 166 21.73 6.60 8.13
CA TRP A 166 22.41 7.64 7.33
C TRP A 166 22.55 8.98 8.04
N MET A 167 21.64 9.30 8.96
CA MET A 167 21.74 10.52 9.78
C MET A 167 22.73 10.35 10.92
N GLY A 168 22.97 9.12 11.38
CA GLY A 168 23.79 8.83 12.56
C GLY A 168 23.05 9.10 13.88
N GLU A 169 21.76 9.42 13.84
CA GLU A 169 20.90 9.64 15.01
C GLU A 169 19.42 9.33 14.72
N PRO A 170 18.62 8.94 15.73
CA PRO A 170 17.18 8.75 15.59
C PRO A 170 16.45 10.11 15.64
N ASN A 171 16.32 10.74 14.47
CA ASN A 171 15.70 12.06 14.34
C ASN A 171 14.24 11.98 13.85
N GLN A 172 13.30 12.13 14.78
CA GLN A 172 11.86 12.08 14.51
C GLN A 172 11.37 13.19 13.56
N PHE A 173 12.09 14.31 13.44
CA PHE A 173 11.68 15.36 12.50
C PHE A 173 11.85 14.90 11.05
N TRP A 174 13.00 14.32 10.74
CA TRP A 174 13.34 13.89 9.38
C TRP A 174 12.64 12.61 8.94
N VAL A 175 12.40 11.68 9.86
CA VAL A 175 11.73 10.41 9.53
C VAL A 175 10.33 10.61 8.94
N LYS A 176 9.66 11.69 9.33
CA LYS A 176 8.32 12.06 8.82
C LYS A 176 8.27 12.25 7.31
N ILE A 177 9.40 12.49 6.63
CA ILE A 177 9.45 12.64 5.17
C ILE A 177 8.94 11.39 4.42
N ILE A 178 9.02 10.21 5.06
CA ILE A 178 8.59 8.93 4.48
C ILE A 178 7.11 8.95 4.11
N PHE A 179 6.26 9.52 4.96
CA PHE A 179 4.80 9.46 4.80
C PHE A 179 4.28 10.33 3.64
N PRO A 180 4.60 11.64 3.51
CA PRO A 180 4.19 12.41 2.34
C PRO A 180 4.80 11.89 1.03
N LEU A 181 5.93 11.16 1.06
CA LEU A 181 6.43 10.43 -0.12
C LEU A 181 5.50 9.30 -0.57
N PHE A 182 4.82 8.60 0.36
CA PHE A 182 3.78 7.64 -0.01
C PHE A 182 2.58 8.32 -0.66
N TYR A 183 2.18 9.51 -0.22
CA TYR A 183 1.14 10.29 -0.94
C TYR A 183 1.61 10.74 -2.31
N ALA A 184 2.85 11.25 -2.41
CA ALA A 184 3.46 11.63 -3.68
C ALA A 184 3.60 10.46 -4.68
N ALA A 185 3.65 9.22 -4.19
CA ALA A 185 3.53 8.04 -5.02
C ALA A 185 2.06 7.67 -5.33
N CYS A 186 1.17 7.78 -4.33
CA CYS A 186 -0.24 7.39 -4.43
C CYS A 186 -1.01 8.22 -5.45
N ALA A 187 -1.00 9.55 -5.35
CA ALA A 187 -1.83 10.40 -6.19
C ALA A 187 -1.48 10.25 -7.69
N PRO A 188 -0.20 10.28 -8.11
CA PRO A 188 0.15 10.03 -9.51
C PRO A 188 -0.12 8.59 -9.96
N LEU A 189 0.09 7.58 -9.11
CA LEU A 189 -0.27 6.20 -9.47
C LEU A 189 -1.77 6.05 -9.67
N LEU A 190 -2.59 6.63 -8.79
CA LEU A 190 -4.03 6.66 -8.91
C LEU A 190 -4.45 7.32 -10.24
N ALA A 191 -3.83 8.44 -10.61
CA ALA A 191 -4.06 9.08 -11.89
C ALA A 191 -3.68 8.19 -13.08
N ILE A 192 -2.50 7.57 -13.04
CA ILE A 192 -1.99 6.72 -14.12
C ILE A 192 -2.85 5.47 -14.30
N LEU A 193 -3.16 4.77 -13.21
CA LEU A 193 -3.95 3.54 -13.23
C LEU A 193 -5.38 3.82 -13.68
N THR A 194 -6.01 4.87 -13.16
CA THR A 194 -7.35 5.30 -13.59
C THR A 194 -7.33 5.68 -15.08
N ALA A 195 -6.35 6.44 -15.54
CA ALA A 195 -6.23 6.83 -16.94
C ALA A 195 -6.03 5.62 -17.87
N ARG A 196 -5.18 4.66 -17.48
CA ARG A 196 -4.90 3.45 -18.26
C ARG A 196 -6.13 2.54 -18.35
N LEU A 197 -6.85 2.37 -17.25
CA LEU A 197 -8.01 1.48 -17.19
C LEU A 197 -9.26 2.12 -17.82
N SER A 198 -9.52 3.40 -17.58
CA SER A 198 -10.66 4.14 -18.15
C SER A 198 -10.46 4.62 -19.58
N GLY A 199 -9.21 4.75 -20.03
CA GLY A 199 -8.84 5.38 -21.30
C GLY A 199 -8.86 6.92 -21.28
N LYS A 200 -9.13 7.55 -20.13
CA LYS A 200 -9.29 9.01 -20.00
C LYS A 200 -8.31 9.59 -18.98
N ARG A 201 -7.36 10.39 -19.44
CA ARG A 201 -6.33 10.97 -18.56
C ARG A 201 -6.87 12.02 -17.59
N TRP A 202 -7.72 12.94 -18.06
CA TRP A 202 -8.35 13.96 -17.22
C TRP A 202 -9.10 13.34 -16.04
N LEU A 203 -9.72 12.17 -16.23
CA LEU A 203 -10.46 11.47 -15.19
C LEU A 203 -9.52 10.92 -14.10
N GLY A 204 -8.36 10.40 -14.51
CA GLY A 204 -7.32 10.00 -13.58
C GLY A 204 -6.77 11.17 -12.76
N LEU A 205 -6.47 12.30 -13.42
CA LEU A 205 -6.03 13.51 -12.73
C LEU A 205 -7.10 14.07 -11.79
N LEU A 206 -8.38 14.00 -12.19
CA LEU A 206 -9.50 14.43 -11.35
C LEU A 206 -9.58 13.63 -10.06
N VAL A 207 -9.62 12.29 -10.14
CA VAL A 207 -9.70 11.47 -8.91
C VAL A 207 -8.46 11.61 -8.05
N ALA A 208 -7.28 11.82 -8.65
CA ALA A 208 -6.06 12.09 -7.90
C ALA A 208 -6.12 13.44 -7.16
N SER A 209 -6.63 14.50 -7.79
CA SER A 209 -6.83 15.81 -7.14
C SER A 209 -7.90 15.77 -6.05
N LEU A 210 -8.92 14.93 -6.18
CA LEU A 210 -9.96 14.84 -5.14
C LEU A 210 -9.52 14.00 -3.93
N PHE A 211 -8.41 13.26 -4.03
CA PHE A 211 -7.96 12.34 -2.99
C PHE A 211 -7.58 13.05 -1.69
N ALA A 212 -6.86 14.19 -1.76
CA ALA A 212 -6.45 14.96 -0.59
C ALA A 212 -7.64 15.57 0.18
N PHE A 213 -8.79 15.74 -0.47
CA PHE A 213 -9.99 16.33 0.12
C PHE A 213 -10.82 15.35 0.95
N VAL A 214 -10.38 14.09 1.09
CA VAL A 214 -10.93 13.17 2.10
C VAL A 214 -10.31 13.53 3.46
N PRO A 215 -11.08 14.06 4.44
CA PRO A 215 -10.52 14.54 5.70
C PRO A 215 -9.70 13.49 6.45
N SER A 216 -10.13 12.22 6.43
CA SER A 216 -9.40 11.11 7.03
C SER A 216 -8.01 10.88 6.44
N VAL A 217 -7.79 11.22 5.17
CA VAL A 217 -6.49 11.07 4.50
C VAL A 217 -5.53 12.19 4.89
N SER A 218 -6.02 13.44 4.95
CA SER A 218 -5.16 14.63 5.05
C SER A 218 -5.09 15.27 6.44
N ALA A 219 -6.14 15.15 7.26
CA ALA A 219 -6.29 15.92 8.50
C ALA A 219 -6.56 15.06 9.76
N SER A 220 -6.98 13.80 9.61
CA SER A 220 -7.29 12.92 10.74
C SER A 220 -6.04 12.36 11.43
N PRO A 221 -6.12 11.96 12.72
CA PRO A 221 -5.06 11.25 13.45
C PRO A 221 -4.56 9.94 12.81
N GLY A 222 -5.24 9.40 11.79
CA GLY A 222 -4.76 8.26 10.99
C GLY A 222 -4.16 8.63 9.63
N GLY A 223 -4.17 9.92 9.29
CA GLY A 223 -3.83 10.42 7.97
C GLY A 223 -2.33 10.45 7.68
N ILE A 224 -2.00 10.93 6.47
CA ILE A 224 -0.63 10.95 5.95
C ILE A 224 0.32 11.85 6.74
N VAL A 225 -0.20 12.85 7.46
CA VAL A 225 0.62 13.91 8.07
C VAL A 225 1.16 13.54 9.47
N VAL A 226 0.67 12.45 10.07
CA VAL A 226 0.97 12.04 11.45
C VAL A 226 1.77 10.74 11.56
N GLY A 227 2.29 10.23 10.44
CA GLY A 227 3.22 9.11 10.48
C GLY A 227 2.59 7.73 10.66
N TYR A 228 1.35 7.54 10.23
CA TYR A 228 0.66 6.27 10.34
C TYR A 228 0.88 5.42 9.08
N VAL A 229 0.84 4.10 9.26
CA VAL A 229 1.11 3.13 8.18
C VAL A 229 -0.11 2.83 7.32
N ASP A 230 -1.29 3.29 7.72
CA ASP A 230 -2.56 3.00 7.05
C ASP A 230 -2.57 3.48 5.59
N VAL A 231 -2.11 4.71 5.32
CA VAL A 231 -2.00 5.21 3.95
C VAL A 231 -0.92 4.46 3.16
N PRO A 232 0.34 4.30 3.63
CA PRO A 232 1.33 3.46 2.97
C PRO A 232 0.79 2.09 2.54
N LEU A 233 0.09 1.38 3.44
CA LEU A 233 -0.54 0.10 3.12
C LEU A 233 -1.57 0.22 1.99
N GLY A 234 -2.42 1.25 2.04
CA GLY A 234 -3.38 1.56 0.97
C GLY A 234 -2.73 1.86 -0.38
N VAL A 235 -1.54 2.48 -0.41
CA VAL A 235 -0.80 2.72 -1.65
C VAL A 235 -0.30 1.42 -2.28
N PHE A 236 0.26 0.51 -1.47
CA PHE A 236 0.63 -0.82 -1.95
C PHE A 236 -0.59 -1.60 -2.46
N TYR A 237 -1.73 -1.47 -1.78
CA TYR A 237 -2.97 -2.11 -2.17
C TYR A 237 -3.48 -1.58 -3.51
N LEU A 238 -3.51 -0.25 -3.70
CA LEU A 238 -3.85 0.39 -4.97
C LEU A 238 -2.93 -0.07 -6.11
N ALA A 239 -1.62 -0.07 -5.88
CA ALA A 239 -0.66 -0.49 -6.89
C ALA A 239 -0.92 -1.95 -7.28
N ALA A 240 -1.00 -2.86 -6.30
CA ALA A 240 -1.26 -4.27 -6.57
C ALA A 240 -2.59 -4.46 -7.33
N LEU A 241 -3.70 -3.89 -6.85
CA LEU A 241 -5.00 -3.98 -7.52
C LEU A 241 -4.95 -3.41 -8.94
N GLY A 242 -4.40 -2.21 -9.12
CA GLY A 242 -4.32 -1.55 -10.41
C GLY A 242 -3.54 -2.36 -11.44
N TYR A 243 -2.38 -2.92 -11.05
CA TYR A 243 -1.59 -3.75 -11.96
C TYR A 243 -2.19 -5.14 -12.19
N LEU A 244 -2.94 -5.71 -11.24
CA LEU A 244 -3.75 -6.92 -11.48
C LEU A 244 -4.79 -6.67 -12.58
N LEU A 245 -5.47 -5.52 -12.53
CA LEU A 245 -6.46 -5.13 -13.54
C LEU A 245 -5.80 -4.80 -14.89
N CYS A 246 -4.63 -4.16 -14.89
CA CYS A 246 -3.86 -3.91 -16.12
C CYS A 246 -3.39 -5.22 -16.75
N TRP A 247 -2.95 -6.19 -15.95
CA TRP A 247 -2.62 -7.53 -16.45
C TRP A 247 -3.84 -8.22 -17.06
N PHE A 248 -5.01 -8.14 -16.40
CA PHE A 248 -6.24 -8.70 -16.94
C PHE A 248 -6.65 -8.04 -18.27
N LYS A 249 -6.48 -6.71 -18.38
CA LYS A 249 -6.83 -5.93 -19.57
C LYS A 249 -5.85 -6.15 -20.73
N ASP A 250 -4.56 -5.89 -20.50
CA ASP A 250 -3.55 -5.75 -21.55
C ASP A 250 -2.62 -6.98 -21.66
N ASN A 251 -2.79 -7.97 -20.77
CA ASN A 251 -1.99 -9.20 -20.74
C ASN A 251 -0.47 -8.98 -20.58
N ALA A 252 -0.09 -7.82 -20.05
CA ALA A 252 1.31 -7.43 -19.91
C ALA A 252 1.96 -8.17 -18.74
N ARG A 253 2.99 -8.97 -19.01
CA ARG A 253 3.77 -9.68 -17.98
C ARG A 253 4.37 -8.73 -16.94
N SER A 254 4.81 -7.54 -17.37
CA SER A 254 5.32 -6.50 -16.47
C SER A 254 4.28 -6.11 -15.41
N SER A 255 3.01 -5.98 -15.78
CA SER A 255 1.93 -5.67 -14.84
C SER A 255 1.77 -6.77 -13.79
N LEU A 256 1.82 -8.06 -14.19
CA LEU A 256 1.75 -9.15 -13.22
C LEU A 256 2.95 -9.17 -12.26
N ILE A 257 4.15 -8.81 -12.73
CA ILE A 257 5.34 -8.73 -11.87
C ILE A 257 5.20 -7.57 -10.88
N VAL A 258 4.72 -6.40 -11.31
CA VAL A 258 4.49 -5.28 -10.38
C VAL A 258 3.39 -5.62 -9.37
N PHE A 259 2.31 -6.28 -9.81
CA PHE A 259 1.30 -6.84 -8.92
C PHE A 259 1.93 -7.75 -7.86
N ALA A 260 2.71 -8.75 -8.29
CA ALA A 260 3.36 -9.71 -7.40
C ALA A 260 4.26 -9.02 -6.38
N ALA A 261 5.08 -8.06 -6.83
CA ALA A 261 6.00 -7.33 -5.97
C ALA A 261 5.25 -6.47 -4.93
N CYS A 262 4.22 -5.74 -5.32
CA CYS A 262 3.43 -4.92 -4.40
C CYS A 262 2.58 -5.78 -3.45
N ALA A 263 1.95 -6.83 -3.96
CA ALA A 263 1.15 -7.76 -3.17
C ALA A 263 1.99 -8.48 -2.12
N ALA A 264 3.23 -8.85 -2.46
CA ALA A 264 4.15 -9.48 -1.51
C ALA A 264 4.53 -8.58 -0.32
N LEU A 265 4.47 -7.25 -0.52
CA LEU A 265 4.78 -6.28 0.52
C LEU A 265 3.58 -5.95 1.41
N LEU A 266 2.34 -6.24 1.01
CA LEU A 266 1.16 -6.03 1.86
C LEU A 266 1.30 -6.65 3.26
N PRO A 267 1.56 -7.97 3.40
CA PRO A 267 1.75 -8.58 4.72
C PRO A 267 3.05 -8.15 5.42
N TRP A 268 3.96 -7.46 4.72
CA TRP A 268 5.23 -6.95 5.26
C TRP A 268 5.15 -5.51 5.78
N ILE A 269 4.15 -4.75 5.33
CA ILE A 269 3.96 -3.36 5.75
C ILE A 269 3.19 -3.30 7.07
N LYS A 270 2.12 -4.10 7.19
CA LYS A 270 1.24 -4.13 8.36
C LYS A 270 0.45 -5.46 8.39
N THR A 271 0.08 -5.94 9.57
CA THR A 271 -0.59 -7.25 9.73
C THR A 271 -1.91 -7.37 8.96
N GLU A 272 -2.66 -6.28 8.89
CA GLU A 272 -3.94 -6.16 8.19
C GLU A 272 -3.76 -6.22 6.67
N GLY A 273 -2.53 -6.05 6.18
CA GLY A 273 -2.16 -6.31 4.80
C GLY A 273 -2.33 -7.77 4.38
N VAL A 274 -2.38 -8.72 5.33
CA VAL A 274 -2.74 -10.11 5.05
C VAL A 274 -4.16 -10.21 4.48
N ILE A 275 -5.12 -9.46 5.03
CA ILE A 275 -6.50 -9.45 4.55
C ILE A 275 -6.55 -8.93 3.11
N LEU A 276 -5.85 -7.83 2.84
CA LEU A 276 -5.76 -7.24 1.51
C LEU A 276 -5.09 -8.18 0.49
N PHE A 277 -4.02 -8.85 0.90
CA PHE A 277 -3.33 -9.85 0.10
C PHE A 277 -4.27 -11.02 -0.27
N LEU A 278 -4.99 -11.58 0.71
CA LEU A 278 -5.93 -12.67 0.47
C LEU A 278 -7.08 -12.26 -0.46
N VAL A 279 -7.59 -11.04 -0.31
CA VAL A 279 -8.61 -10.47 -1.21
C VAL A 279 -8.06 -10.41 -2.64
N LEU A 280 -6.84 -9.92 -2.85
CA LEU A 280 -6.22 -9.87 -4.18
C LEU A 280 -5.93 -11.25 -4.76
N VAL A 281 -5.53 -12.22 -3.93
CA VAL A 281 -5.36 -13.62 -4.34
C VAL A 281 -6.69 -14.18 -4.82
N LEU A 282 -7.77 -14.00 -4.05
CA LEU A 282 -9.10 -14.47 -4.44
C LEU A 282 -9.54 -13.86 -5.77
N LEU A 283 -9.49 -12.53 -5.89
CA LEU A 283 -9.88 -11.82 -7.11
C LEU A 283 -9.01 -12.22 -8.31
N GLY A 284 -7.70 -12.31 -8.11
CA GLY A 284 -6.77 -12.67 -9.16
C GLY A 284 -6.88 -14.13 -9.59
N VAL A 285 -7.21 -15.06 -8.69
CA VAL A 285 -7.55 -16.45 -9.07
C VAL A 285 -8.78 -16.41 -9.97
N SER A 286 -9.85 -15.73 -9.58
CA SER A 286 -11.06 -15.66 -10.39
C SER A 286 -10.82 -15.03 -11.78
N LEU A 287 -10.06 -13.93 -11.84
CA LEU A 287 -9.65 -13.29 -13.10
C LEU A 287 -8.76 -14.21 -13.96
N SER A 288 -7.86 -14.98 -13.33
CA SER A 288 -6.94 -15.88 -14.01
C SER A 288 -7.62 -17.12 -14.58
N VAL A 289 -8.67 -17.63 -13.92
CA VAL A 289 -9.50 -18.74 -14.42
C VAL A 289 -10.19 -18.32 -15.72
N ILE A 290 -10.75 -17.11 -15.76
CA ILE A 290 -11.38 -16.55 -16.97
C ILE A 290 -10.37 -16.39 -18.11
N LYS A 291 -9.11 -16.09 -17.79
CA LYS A 291 -8.02 -15.95 -18.78
C LYS A 291 -7.31 -17.27 -19.10
N HIS A 292 -7.70 -18.40 -18.49
CA HIS A 292 -7.00 -19.70 -18.57
C HIS A 292 -5.50 -19.61 -18.21
N ARG A 293 -5.16 -18.82 -17.19
CA ARG A 293 -3.77 -18.51 -16.77
C ARG A 293 -3.52 -18.71 -15.29
N THR A 294 -4.29 -19.59 -14.66
CA THR A 294 -4.22 -19.84 -13.21
C THR A 294 -2.81 -20.18 -12.75
N THR A 295 -2.06 -21.04 -13.46
CA THR A 295 -0.68 -21.38 -13.08
C THR A 295 0.24 -20.16 -13.06
N GLN A 296 0.18 -19.31 -14.08
CA GLN A 296 0.99 -18.09 -14.14
C GLN A 296 0.67 -17.16 -12.97
N PHE A 297 -0.61 -17.04 -12.63
CA PHE A 297 -1.06 -16.23 -11.50
C PHE A 297 -0.63 -16.83 -10.16
N LEU A 298 -0.81 -18.14 -9.94
CA LEU A 298 -0.39 -18.81 -8.70
C LEU A 298 1.11 -18.67 -8.43
N VAL A 299 1.95 -18.79 -9.47
CA VAL A 299 3.40 -18.54 -9.35
C VAL A 299 3.69 -17.10 -8.93
N SER A 300 2.90 -16.13 -9.40
CA SER A 300 3.07 -14.72 -9.04
C SER A 300 2.77 -14.41 -7.57
N ILE A 301 2.03 -15.29 -6.88
CA ILE A 301 1.67 -15.14 -5.46
C ILE A 301 2.78 -15.65 -4.53
N LEU A 302 3.65 -16.54 -5.01
CA LEU A 302 4.69 -17.19 -4.20
C LEU A 302 5.56 -16.22 -3.39
N PRO A 303 6.04 -15.08 -3.93
CA PRO A 303 6.82 -14.14 -3.13
C PRO A 303 6.08 -13.63 -1.90
N GLY A 304 4.77 -13.34 -2.02
CA GLY A 304 3.97 -12.87 -0.88
C GLY A 304 3.71 -13.95 0.16
N VAL A 305 3.50 -15.20 -0.27
CA VAL A 305 3.41 -16.35 0.65
C VAL A 305 4.73 -16.55 1.38
N ILE A 306 5.87 -16.46 0.68
CA ILE A 306 7.20 -16.61 1.27
C ILE A 306 7.42 -15.53 2.34
N VAL A 307 7.15 -14.26 2.04
CA VAL A 307 7.32 -13.16 2.99
C VAL A 307 6.42 -13.34 4.23
N LEU A 308 5.14 -13.69 4.01
CA LEU A 308 4.20 -13.95 5.09
C LEU A 308 4.66 -15.10 5.99
N LEU A 309 5.02 -16.25 5.40
CA LEU A 309 5.44 -17.42 6.15
C LEU A 309 6.78 -17.18 6.86
N ALA A 310 7.74 -16.54 6.20
CA ALA A 310 9.04 -16.23 6.79
C ALA A 310 8.89 -15.33 8.01
N TRP A 311 8.04 -14.30 7.96
CA TRP A 311 7.75 -13.45 9.11
C TRP A 311 7.09 -14.23 10.26
N ARG A 312 6.10 -15.08 9.95
CA ARG A 312 5.42 -15.91 10.97
C ARG A 312 6.37 -16.92 11.63
N VAL A 313 7.25 -17.53 10.85
CA VAL A 313 8.29 -18.44 11.35
C VAL A 313 9.25 -17.67 12.24
N TYR A 314 9.73 -16.51 11.81
CA TYR A 314 10.60 -15.64 12.61
C TYR A 314 9.97 -15.29 13.97
N LEU A 315 8.73 -14.82 13.98
CA LEU A 315 7.99 -14.51 15.22
C LEU A 315 7.87 -15.70 16.17
N LYS A 316 7.69 -16.91 15.62
CA LYS A 316 7.64 -18.15 16.41
C LYS A 316 9.01 -18.49 17.01
N LEU A 317 10.09 -18.34 16.23
CA LEU A 317 11.45 -18.64 16.68
C LEU A 317 11.93 -17.69 17.79
N ILE A 318 11.56 -16.41 17.71
CA ILE A 318 11.93 -15.41 18.72
C ILE A 318 11.00 -15.40 19.94
N HIS A 319 10.00 -16.27 19.99
CA HIS A 319 8.99 -16.35 21.05
C HIS A 319 8.32 -15.00 21.31
N VAL A 320 7.74 -14.40 20.26
CA VAL A 320 7.02 -13.13 20.39
C VAL A 320 5.92 -13.24 21.45
N TRP A 321 5.78 -12.18 22.27
CA TRP A 321 4.69 -12.07 23.22
C TRP A 321 3.34 -12.14 22.48
N PRO A 322 2.38 -12.95 22.95
CA PRO A 322 1.10 -13.10 22.26
C PRO A 322 0.33 -11.79 22.22
N HIS A 323 -0.27 -11.48 21.06
CA HIS A 323 -1.19 -10.37 20.90
C HIS A 323 -2.46 -10.63 21.73
N SER A 324 -3.01 -9.58 22.32
CA SER A 324 -4.12 -9.69 23.26
C SER A 324 -5.39 -9.01 22.80
N ASP A 325 -5.44 -8.42 21.60
CA ASP A 325 -6.59 -7.63 21.10
C ASP A 325 -7.69 -8.46 20.44
N PHE A 326 -7.31 -9.64 19.95
CA PHE A 326 -8.20 -10.58 19.29
C PHE A 326 -7.92 -12.00 19.78
N SER A 327 -8.99 -12.75 20.02
CA SER A 327 -8.91 -14.19 20.24
C SER A 327 -8.71 -14.91 18.91
N PRO A 328 -8.07 -16.10 18.91
CA PRO A 328 -8.05 -16.95 17.72
C PRO A 328 -9.47 -17.24 17.22
N PRO A 329 -9.73 -17.17 15.90
CA PRO A 329 -11.05 -17.43 15.36
C PRO A 329 -11.46 -18.88 15.63
N GLY A 330 -12.66 -19.08 16.18
CA GLY A 330 -13.22 -20.39 16.48
C GLY A 330 -14.74 -20.41 16.34
N LEU A 331 -15.31 -21.53 15.90
CA LEU A 331 -16.76 -21.66 15.64
C LEU A 331 -17.62 -21.40 16.89
N GLY A 332 -17.15 -21.83 18.06
CA GLY A 332 -17.84 -21.57 19.33
C GLY A 332 -17.91 -20.09 19.66
N LEU A 333 -16.77 -19.39 19.54
CA LEU A 333 -16.68 -17.95 19.78
C LEU A 333 -17.47 -17.15 18.74
N LEU A 334 -17.42 -17.57 17.47
CA LEU A 334 -18.23 -16.99 16.40
C LEU A 334 -19.72 -17.06 16.75
N ARG A 335 -20.23 -18.26 17.09
CA ARG A 335 -21.64 -18.48 17.46
C ARG A 335 -22.03 -17.63 18.66
N HIS A 336 -21.17 -17.56 19.68
CA HIS A 336 -21.40 -16.76 20.88
C HIS A 336 -21.51 -15.27 20.57
N ASN A 337 -20.68 -14.76 19.64
CA ASN A 337 -20.62 -13.35 19.30
C ASN A 337 -21.48 -12.94 18.09
N LEU A 338 -22.29 -13.83 17.51
CA LEU A 338 -23.19 -13.50 16.38
C LEU A 338 -24.13 -12.32 16.70
N GLY A 339 -24.53 -12.16 17.97
CA GLY A 339 -25.35 -11.03 18.40
C GLY A 339 -24.70 -9.65 18.15
N ARG A 340 -23.36 -9.58 18.06
CA ARG A 340 -22.63 -8.33 17.80
C ARG A 340 -22.76 -7.84 16.35
N LEU A 341 -23.26 -8.67 15.42
CA LEU A 341 -23.28 -8.34 13.99
C LEU A 341 -24.09 -7.08 13.66
N LEU A 342 -25.23 -6.89 14.33
CA LEU A 342 -26.07 -5.70 14.11
C LEU A 342 -25.37 -4.43 14.61
N ASP A 343 -24.72 -4.49 15.77
CA ASP A 343 -23.97 -3.36 16.33
C ASP A 343 -22.74 -3.03 15.48
N ILE A 344 -22.00 -4.04 15.03
CA ILE A 344 -20.86 -3.87 14.11
C ILE A 344 -21.35 -3.21 12.82
N ALA A 345 -22.46 -3.66 12.24
CA ALA A 345 -23.03 -3.03 11.06
C ALA A 345 -23.47 -1.58 11.33
N GLY A 346 -24.09 -1.32 12.49
CA GLY A 346 -24.48 0.03 12.91
C GLY A 346 -23.29 0.98 13.06
N ILE A 347 -22.22 0.54 13.72
CA ILE A 347 -20.98 1.32 13.87
C ILE A 347 -20.32 1.55 12.52
N LEU A 348 -20.25 0.54 11.65
CA LEU A 348 -19.72 0.69 10.31
C LEU A 348 -20.51 1.74 9.50
N LEU A 349 -21.84 1.66 9.50
CA LEU A 349 -22.68 2.62 8.78
C LEU A 349 -22.57 4.04 9.35
N SER A 350 -22.50 4.17 10.68
CA SER A 350 -22.23 5.44 11.35
C SER A 350 -20.88 6.02 10.93
N GLU A 351 -19.83 5.21 10.93
CA GLU A 351 -18.49 5.65 10.54
C GLU A 351 -18.43 6.04 9.06
N LEU A 352 -19.01 5.24 8.15
CA LEU A 352 -19.04 5.54 6.71
C LEU A 352 -19.85 6.81 6.39
N SER A 353 -20.77 7.21 7.28
CA SER A 353 -21.60 8.40 7.11
C SER A 353 -21.08 9.64 7.84
N GLU A 354 -20.00 9.52 8.61
CA GLU A 354 -19.42 10.63 9.39
C GLU A 354 -18.78 11.69 8.47
N PRO A 355 -19.42 12.86 8.28
CA PRO A 355 -18.93 13.87 7.33
C PRO A 355 -17.60 14.47 7.77
N ALA A 356 -17.32 14.52 9.08
CA ALA A 356 -16.06 15.05 9.59
C ALA A 356 -14.85 14.19 9.17
N HIS A 357 -15.08 12.89 8.96
CA HIS A 357 -14.03 11.95 8.53
C HIS A 357 -13.99 11.82 7.01
N TRP A 358 -15.15 11.76 6.34
CA TRP A 358 -15.21 11.30 4.96
C TRP A 358 -15.83 12.29 3.97
N SER A 359 -16.38 13.42 4.44
CA SER A 359 -17.18 14.32 3.60
C SER A 359 -18.27 13.53 2.85
N ILE A 360 -18.27 13.59 1.51
CA ILE A 360 -19.18 12.79 0.66
C ILE A 360 -18.51 11.55 0.04
N PHE A 361 -17.28 11.21 0.45
CA PHE A 361 -16.45 10.21 -0.21
C PHE A 361 -17.13 8.83 -0.26
N TRP A 362 -17.58 8.30 0.88
CA TRP A 362 -18.20 6.97 0.93
C TRP A 362 -19.54 6.91 0.21
N LEU A 363 -20.27 8.03 0.12
CA LEU A 363 -21.46 8.13 -0.73
C LEU A 363 -21.08 7.96 -2.21
N LEU A 364 -20.04 8.66 -2.69
CA LEU A 364 -19.54 8.50 -4.06
C LEU A 364 -19.02 7.07 -4.32
N ALA A 365 -18.31 6.50 -3.36
CA ALA A 365 -17.81 5.13 -3.45
C ALA A 365 -18.95 4.11 -3.51
N ALA A 366 -20.01 4.28 -2.70
CA ALA A 366 -21.18 3.42 -2.72
C ALA A 366 -21.90 3.46 -4.08
N VAL A 367 -22.13 4.66 -4.64
CA VAL A 367 -22.72 4.83 -5.97
C VAL A 367 -21.84 4.18 -7.04
N ALA A 368 -20.52 4.36 -6.97
CA ALA A 368 -19.57 3.75 -7.89
C ALA A 368 -19.60 2.22 -7.81
N VAL A 369 -19.61 1.64 -6.61
CA VAL A 369 -19.70 0.19 -6.38
C VAL A 369 -21.00 -0.37 -6.96
N VAL A 370 -22.15 0.26 -6.70
CA VAL A 370 -23.44 -0.16 -7.27
C VAL A 370 -23.40 -0.14 -8.80
N TYR A 371 -22.87 0.92 -9.40
CA TYR A 371 -22.72 1.02 -10.85
C TYR A 371 -21.79 -0.06 -11.43
N LEU A 372 -20.66 -0.32 -10.77
CA LEU A 372 -19.70 -1.35 -11.22
C LEU A 372 -20.30 -2.75 -11.12
N LEU A 373 -21.05 -3.06 -10.06
CA LEU A 373 -21.78 -4.32 -9.92
C LEU A 373 -22.88 -4.46 -11.01
N ALA A 374 -23.62 -3.39 -11.28
CA ALA A 374 -24.66 -3.37 -12.31
C ALA A 374 -24.13 -3.55 -13.73
N SER A 375 -22.85 -3.22 -13.98
CA SER A 375 -22.24 -3.30 -15.31
C SER A 375 -22.11 -4.71 -15.90
N ARG A 376 -22.24 -5.75 -15.06
CA ARG A 376 -22.08 -7.18 -15.40
C ARG A 376 -20.74 -7.55 -16.07
N LYS A 377 -19.74 -6.65 -16.06
CA LYS A 377 -18.38 -6.95 -16.53
C LYS A 377 -17.54 -7.45 -15.38
N PHE A 378 -16.88 -8.58 -15.57
CA PHE A 378 -16.17 -9.26 -14.49
C PHE A 378 -15.05 -8.40 -13.88
N GLU A 379 -14.31 -7.65 -14.68
CA GLU A 379 -13.27 -6.73 -14.19
C GLU A 379 -13.82 -5.59 -13.32
N LYS A 380 -15.03 -5.10 -13.64
CA LYS A 380 -15.70 -4.05 -12.86
C LYS A 380 -16.24 -4.61 -11.55
N ILE A 381 -16.81 -5.82 -11.59
CA ILE A 381 -17.24 -6.55 -10.41
C ILE A 381 -16.04 -6.83 -9.48
N ALA A 382 -14.90 -7.23 -10.03
CA ALA A 382 -13.68 -7.46 -9.25
C ALA A 382 -13.22 -6.19 -8.52
N VAL A 383 -13.29 -5.01 -9.15
CA VAL A 383 -13.01 -3.72 -8.49
C VAL A 383 -13.99 -3.44 -7.34
N ALA A 384 -15.29 -3.68 -7.56
CA ALA A 384 -16.29 -3.50 -6.51
C ALA A 384 -16.00 -4.42 -5.30
N PHE A 385 -15.67 -5.69 -5.52
CA PHE A 385 -15.28 -6.62 -4.45
C PHE A 385 -13.94 -6.28 -3.80
N ALA A 386 -12.99 -5.69 -4.53
CA ALA A 386 -11.75 -5.17 -3.95
C ALA A 386 -12.01 -4.05 -2.94
N VAL A 387 -13.12 -3.31 -3.08
CA VAL A 387 -13.53 -2.31 -2.08
C VAL A 387 -14.34 -2.97 -0.95
N LEU A 388 -15.35 -3.77 -1.29
CA LEU A 388 -16.30 -4.31 -0.32
C LEU A 388 -15.71 -5.39 0.60
N LEU A 389 -14.95 -6.34 0.06
CA LEU A 389 -14.47 -7.48 0.86
C LEU A 389 -13.56 -7.05 2.01
N PRO A 390 -12.56 -6.16 1.83
CA PRO A 390 -11.77 -5.69 2.96
C PRO A 390 -12.60 -5.01 4.05
N ILE A 391 -13.57 -4.16 3.67
CA ILE A 391 -14.43 -3.46 4.64
C ILE A 391 -15.23 -4.46 5.48
N VAL A 392 -15.83 -5.46 4.83
CA VAL A 392 -16.57 -6.52 5.51
C VAL A 392 -15.65 -7.34 6.41
N LEU A 393 -14.50 -7.80 5.90
CA LEU A 393 -13.55 -8.61 6.67
C LEU A 393 -12.99 -7.85 7.88
N TYR A 394 -12.64 -6.57 7.72
CA TYR A 394 -12.23 -5.68 8.82
C TYR A 394 -13.33 -5.46 9.85
N SER A 395 -14.59 -5.48 9.45
CA SER A 395 -15.69 -5.37 10.41
C SER A 395 -15.92 -6.69 11.15
N LEU A 396 -15.78 -7.82 10.46
CA LEU A 396 -15.99 -9.15 11.04
C LEU A 396 -14.91 -9.56 12.05
N ILE A 397 -13.70 -9.02 12.00
CA ILE A 397 -12.66 -9.34 13.00
C ILE A 397 -13.06 -8.92 14.43
N TYR A 398 -13.92 -7.92 14.60
CA TYR A 398 -14.39 -7.49 15.93
C TYR A 398 -15.34 -8.49 16.62
N LEU A 399 -15.84 -9.48 15.88
CA LEU A 399 -16.47 -10.66 16.48
C LEU A 399 -15.50 -11.43 17.39
N PHE A 400 -14.20 -11.27 17.19
CA PHE A 400 -13.17 -11.94 17.97
C PHE A 400 -12.42 -10.98 18.90
N SER A 401 -12.89 -9.74 19.08
CA SER A 401 -12.23 -8.81 19.98
C SER A 401 -12.36 -9.24 21.44
N THR A 402 -11.24 -9.15 22.14
CA THR A 402 -11.04 -9.42 23.58
C THR A 402 -11.09 -8.17 24.44
N TRP A 403 -11.24 -6.98 23.83
CA TRP A 403 -11.36 -5.74 24.60
C TRP A 403 -12.63 -5.80 25.48
N PRO A 404 -12.58 -5.22 26.70
CA PRO A 404 -13.77 -5.15 27.56
C PRO A 404 -14.97 -4.50 26.86
N SER A 405 -14.70 -3.55 25.97
CA SER A 405 -15.66 -2.98 25.03
C SER A 405 -15.15 -3.16 23.60
N TYR A 406 -15.74 -4.11 22.85
CA TYR A 406 -15.42 -4.30 21.44
C TYR A 406 -15.86 -3.11 20.58
N THR A 407 -16.89 -2.37 21.03
CA THR A 407 -17.35 -1.15 20.35
C THR A 407 -16.31 -0.05 20.46
N ALA A 408 -15.71 0.17 21.64
CA ALA A 408 -14.60 1.11 21.82
C ALA A 408 -13.37 0.73 20.99
N HIS A 409 -13.07 -0.57 20.91
CA HIS A 409 -12.00 -1.07 20.04
C HIS A 409 -12.32 -0.75 18.57
N MET A 410 -13.54 -1.03 18.11
CA MET A 410 -13.98 -0.76 16.75
C MET A 410 -13.94 0.74 16.42
N THR A 411 -14.51 1.61 17.25
CA THR A 411 -14.54 3.06 16.98
C THR A 411 -13.16 3.70 16.94
N SER A 412 -12.17 3.14 17.65
CA SER A 412 -10.80 3.67 17.66
C SER A 412 -9.91 3.17 16.50
N SER A 413 -10.27 2.06 15.85
CA SER A 413 -9.44 1.43 14.81
C SER A 413 -10.10 1.36 13.43
N LEU A 414 -11.43 1.28 13.35
CA LEU A 414 -12.16 1.20 12.09
C LEU A 414 -11.88 2.37 11.12
N PRO A 415 -11.84 3.65 11.54
CA PRO A 415 -11.53 4.74 10.63
C PRO A 415 -10.18 4.55 9.92
N ARG A 416 -9.21 3.98 10.63
CA ARG A 416 -7.86 3.68 10.12
C ARG A 416 -7.87 2.49 9.16
N LEU A 417 -8.62 1.44 9.46
CA LEU A 417 -8.79 0.29 8.57
C LEU A 417 -9.43 0.69 7.23
N LEU A 418 -10.36 1.65 7.24
CA LEU A 418 -10.99 2.19 6.04
C LEU A 418 -10.03 2.98 5.14
N LEU A 419 -8.97 3.59 5.71
CA LEU A 419 -7.93 4.26 4.92
C LEU A 419 -7.17 3.31 4.00
N HIS A 420 -7.04 2.03 4.37
CA HIS A 420 -6.39 1.01 3.53
C HIS A 420 -7.09 0.84 2.17
N VAL A 421 -8.41 1.02 2.14
CA VAL A 421 -9.26 0.77 0.96
C VAL A 421 -9.55 2.05 0.19
N THR A 422 -9.34 3.22 0.81
CA THR A 422 -9.68 4.54 0.24
C THR A 422 -9.06 4.77 -1.16
N PRO A 423 -7.76 4.47 -1.41
CA PRO A 423 -7.19 4.59 -2.76
C PRO A 423 -7.86 3.69 -3.80
N ALA A 424 -8.22 2.46 -3.43
CA ALA A 424 -8.93 1.53 -4.32
C ALA A 424 -10.37 1.97 -4.60
N ALA A 425 -11.04 2.58 -3.61
CA ALA A 425 -12.36 3.16 -3.80
C ALA A 425 -12.33 4.39 -4.72
N TRP A 426 -11.30 5.24 -4.67
CA TRP A 426 -11.11 6.28 -5.68
C TRP A 426 -10.87 5.74 -7.08
N LEU A 427 -10.12 4.64 -7.21
CA LEU A 427 -9.99 3.94 -8.48
C LEU A 427 -11.37 3.46 -8.97
N ALA A 428 -12.20 2.89 -8.09
CA ALA A 428 -13.56 2.46 -8.41
C ALA A 428 -14.44 3.63 -8.90
N ILE A 429 -14.39 4.78 -8.22
CA ILE A 429 -15.07 6.02 -8.64
C ILE A 429 -14.62 6.44 -10.04
N GLY A 430 -13.30 6.47 -10.29
CA GLY A 430 -12.76 6.81 -11.60
C GLY A 430 -13.20 5.85 -12.71
N LEU A 431 -13.33 4.56 -12.42
CA LEU A 431 -13.82 3.59 -13.40
C LEU A 431 -15.34 3.66 -13.61
N ALA A 432 -16.11 4.03 -12.59
CA ALA A 432 -17.55 4.22 -12.69
C ALA A 432 -17.91 5.44 -13.57
N LEU A 433 -17.15 6.53 -13.47
CA LEU A 433 -17.32 7.74 -14.28
C LEU A 433 -16.94 7.56 -15.77
N SER A 434 -16.35 6.42 -16.16
CA SER A 434 -16.04 6.15 -17.56
C SER A 434 -17.28 5.65 -18.32
N PRO A 435 -17.72 6.33 -19.41
CA PRO A 435 -18.94 6.00 -20.12
C PRO A 435 -18.85 4.63 -20.80
N PRO A 436 -19.96 3.85 -20.81
CA PRO A 436 -20.03 2.58 -21.51
C PRO A 436 -19.94 2.84 -23.03
N GLY A 437 -18.85 2.40 -23.65
CA GLY A 437 -18.67 2.52 -25.12
C GLY A 437 -17.40 3.23 -25.57
N ALA A 438 -16.60 3.78 -24.66
CA ALA A 438 -15.22 4.19 -24.98
C ALA A 438 -14.32 2.95 -25.12
N GLN A 439 -14.64 2.04 -26.05
CA GLN A 439 -13.63 1.15 -26.60
C GLN A 439 -12.63 2.06 -27.31
N THR A 440 -11.47 2.19 -26.67
CA THR A 440 -10.25 2.72 -27.24
C THR A 440 -10.09 2.17 -28.65
N LYS A 441 -10.31 3.02 -29.67
CA LYS A 441 -9.38 3.05 -30.80
C LYS A 441 -8.02 3.11 -30.13
N THR A 442 -7.24 2.04 -30.25
CA THR A 442 -5.86 1.98 -29.83
C THR A 442 -5.24 3.33 -30.13
N LEU A 443 -4.77 4.01 -29.09
CA LEU A 443 -3.85 5.13 -29.25
C LEU A 443 -2.58 4.53 -29.82
N GLU A 444 -2.60 4.18 -31.11
CA GLU A 444 -1.39 4.03 -31.87
C GLU A 444 -0.68 5.37 -31.76
N PRO A 445 0.57 5.41 -31.27
CA PRO A 445 1.38 6.58 -31.46
C PRO A 445 1.51 6.71 -32.98
N LYS A 446 0.86 7.72 -33.57
CA LYS A 446 1.18 8.14 -34.93
C LYS A 446 2.70 8.31 -34.96
N LEU A 447 3.38 7.45 -35.70
CA LEU A 447 4.78 7.56 -36.03
C LEU A 447 4.91 8.86 -36.85
N GLY A 448 5.41 9.89 -36.17
CA GLY A 448 5.95 11.11 -36.76
C GLY A 448 7.38 11.25 -36.28
#